data_AF-A0A660QGY8-F1
#
_entry.id   AF-A0A660QGY8-F1
#
_cell.length_a   1.000
_cell.length_b   1.000
_cell.length_c   1.000
_cell.angle_alpha   90.00
_cell.angle_beta   90.00
_cell.angle_gamma   90.00
#
_symmetry.space_group_name_H-M   'P 1'
#
loop_
_entity.id
_entity.type
_entity.pdbx_description
1 polymer ?
#
loop_
_entity_poly.entity_id
_entity_poly.type
_entity_poly.pdbx_seq_one_letter_code
_entity_poly.pdbx_strand_id
1 'polypeptide(L)'
;ELDLKLVALEDIDSDVENEENASKGERARKKLHVNPQDTAALRELVLILATDENPDERNGHEALEYAQKLLDITGQSDALTLVLISAAYAELQHFPEATDWAKKGLKMARSNKQKDLAIRIQRYINLFKRNIPLRGEAA
;
A
#
# COMPACT_ATOMS: atom_id res chain seq x y z
N GLU A 1 -43.81 -3.89 -43.54
CA GLU A 1 -42.39 -3.53 -43.42
C GLU A 1 -42.17 -2.92 -42.06
N LEU A 2 -41.41 -3.59 -41.20
CA LEU A 2 -41.06 -3.11 -39.87
C LEU A 2 -39.83 -2.23 -40.00
N ASP A 3 -40.05 -0.92 -39.83
CA ASP A 3 -39.01 0.10 -39.79
C ASP A 3 -38.26 -0.03 -38.45
N LEU A 4 -37.16 -0.78 -38.46
CA LEU A 4 -36.25 -0.86 -37.32
C LEU A 4 -35.55 0.50 -37.17
N LYS A 5 -36.11 1.34 -36.32
CA LYS A 5 -35.40 2.47 -35.73
C LYS A 5 -34.11 1.97 -35.10
N LEU A 6 -33.00 2.35 -35.73
CA LEU A 6 -31.65 2.31 -35.21
C LEU A 6 -31.66 2.86 -33.77
N VAL A 7 -31.55 1.96 -32.79
CA VAL A 7 -31.29 2.33 -31.41
C VAL A 7 -29.88 2.90 -31.37
N ALA A 8 -29.78 4.12 -30.84
CA ALA A 8 -28.54 4.85 -30.64
C ALA A 8 -27.52 3.95 -29.92
N LEU A 9 -26.43 3.64 -30.62
CA LEU A 9 -25.19 3.12 -30.06
C LEU A 9 -24.33 4.33 -29.61
N GLU A 10 -24.87 5.12 -28.69
CA GLU A 10 -24.12 6.11 -27.92
C GLU A 10 -24.00 5.61 -26.49
N ASP A 11 -23.17 4.61 -26.28
CA ASP A 11 -22.56 4.25 -24.99
C ASP A 11 -21.20 3.59 -25.30
N ILE A 12 -20.39 4.26 -26.14
CA ILE A 12 -18.98 3.94 -26.26
C ILE A 12 -18.31 4.56 -25.04
N ASP A 13 -17.96 3.68 -24.10
CA ASP A 13 -17.24 3.90 -22.85
C ASP A 13 -16.44 5.20 -22.78
N SER A 14 -16.91 6.10 -21.92
CA SER A 14 -16.29 7.37 -21.54
C SER A 14 -15.02 7.21 -20.68
N ASP A 15 -14.21 6.17 -20.91
CA ASP A 15 -13.06 5.83 -20.06
C ASP A 15 -11.71 6.33 -20.59
N VAL A 16 -11.68 6.96 -21.77
CA VAL A 16 -10.41 7.33 -22.44
C VAL A 16 -9.84 8.68 -21.97
N GLU A 17 -10.62 9.55 -21.30
CA GLU A 17 -10.14 10.87 -20.87
C GLU A 17 -9.59 10.96 -19.43
N ASN A 18 -9.60 9.87 -18.65
CA ASN A 18 -9.24 9.92 -17.22
C ASN A 18 -7.94 9.18 -16.84
N GLU A 19 -7.13 8.76 -17.82
CA GLU A 19 -5.87 8.04 -17.53
C GLU A 19 -4.67 8.95 -17.21
N GLU A 20 -4.62 10.17 -17.78
CA GLU A 20 -3.47 11.07 -17.57
C GLU A 20 -3.44 11.75 -16.19
N ASN A 21 -4.59 11.84 -15.49
CA ASN A 21 -4.70 12.51 -14.18
C ASN A 21 -4.97 11.57 -13.00
N ALA A 22 -4.97 10.25 -13.22
CA ALA A 22 -5.26 9.29 -12.15
C ALA A 22 -4.22 9.39 -11.02
N SER A 23 -4.71 9.39 -9.77
CA SER A 23 -3.87 9.48 -8.58
C SER A 23 -2.89 8.29 -8.51
N LYS A 24 -1.85 8.37 -7.68
CA LYS A 24 -0.93 7.23 -7.51
C LYS A 24 -1.71 6.02 -6.98
N GLY A 25 -2.59 6.24 -6.00
CA GLY A 25 -3.44 5.20 -5.44
C GLY A 25 -4.38 4.57 -6.47
N GLU A 26 -5.01 5.37 -7.33
CA GLU A 26 -5.91 4.87 -8.38
C GLU A 26 -5.19 4.00 -9.41
N ARG A 27 -4.00 4.43 -9.84
CA ARG A 27 -3.17 3.64 -10.77
C ARG A 27 -2.77 2.30 -10.15
N ALA A 28 -2.40 2.29 -8.87
CA ALA A 28 -2.08 1.06 -8.16
C ALA A 28 -3.32 0.14 -8.00
N ARG A 29 -4.51 0.69 -7.74
CA ARG A 29 -5.77 -0.08 -7.71
C ARG A 29 -6.15 -0.68 -9.06
N LYS A 30 -5.93 0.04 -10.16
CA LYS A 30 -6.15 -0.49 -11.53
C LYS A 30 -5.29 -1.75 -11.78
N LYS A 31 -4.03 -1.76 -11.35
CA LYS A 31 -3.17 -2.95 -11.43
C LYS A 31 -3.77 -4.14 -10.67
N LEU A 32 -4.33 -3.89 -9.48
CA LEU A 32 -4.99 -4.92 -8.67
C LEU A 32 -6.33 -5.40 -9.25
N HIS A 33 -7.00 -4.58 -10.07
CA HIS A 33 -8.20 -5.03 -10.79
C HIS A 33 -7.84 -6.11 -11.83
N VAL A 34 -6.70 -5.94 -12.51
CA VAL A 34 -6.19 -6.92 -13.49
C VAL A 34 -5.63 -8.16 -12.80
N ASN A 35 -4.86 -7.99 -11.72
CA ASN A 35 -4.33 -9.09 -10.93
C ASN A 35 -4.46 -8.81 -9.41
N PRO A 36 -5.51 -9.34 -8.76
CA PRO A 36 -5.77 -9.10 -7.34
C PRO A 36 -4.70 -9.61 -6.36
N GLN A 37 -3.83 -10.53 -6.80
CA GLN A 37 -2.77 -11.11 -5.99
C GLN A 37 -1.38 -10.59 -6.36
N ASP A 38 -1.29 -9.53 -7.18
CA ASP A 38 -0.01 -8.92 -7.51
C ASP A 38 0.62 -8.29 -6.26
N THR A 39 1.59 -8.99 -5.68
CA THR A 39 2.30 -8.54 -4.49
C THR A 39 3.07 -7.23 -4.70
N ALA A 40 3.50 -6.91 -5.92
CA ALA A 40 4.17 -5.64 -6.20
C ALA A 40 3.18 -4.48 -6.17
N ALA A 41 2.03 -4.64 -6.84
CA ALA A 41 0.95 -3.65 -6.83
C ALA A 41 0.35 -3.46 -5.43
N LEU A 42 0.20 -4.55 -4.65
CA LEU A 42 -0.23 -4.48 -3.25
C LEU A 42 0.76 -3.68 -2.40
N ARG A 43 2.06 -3.95 -2.53
CA ARG A 43 3.10 -3.20 -1.82
C ARG A 43 3.07 -1.72 -2.18
N GLU A 44 3.04 -1.41 -3.47
CA GLU A 44 2.95 -0.04 -3.99
C GLU A 44 1.73 0.70 -3.42
N LEU A 45 0.56 0.06 -3.44
CA LEU A 45 -0.67 0.66 -2.91
C LEU A 45 -0.56 0.92 -1.39
N VAL A 46 -0.07 -0.05 -0.62
CA VAL A 46 0.09 0.13 0.84
C VAL A 46 1.06 1.28 1.14
N LEU A 47 2.14 1.42 0.37
CA LEU A 47 3.11 2.50 0.54
C LEU A 47 2.50 3.88 0.34
N ILE A 48 1.73 4.03 -0.74
CA ILE A 48 1.02 5.27 -1.05
C ILE A 48 0.05 5.59 0.10
N LEU A 49 -0.83 4.63 0.42
CA LEU A 49 -1.88 4.83 1.41
C LEU A 49 -1.33 5.07 2.84
N ALA A 50 -0.19 4.49 3.21
CA ALA A 50 0.36 4.66 4.55
C ALA A 50 1.32 5.85 4.67
N THR A 51 2.01 6.24 3.59
CA THR A 51 3.20 7.11 3.74
C THR A 51 3.32 8.23 2.72
N ASP A 52 2.43 8.37 1.73
CA ASP A 52 2.59 9.42 0.73
C ASP A 52 2.67 10.82 1.37
N GLU A 53 3.48 11.71 0.80
CA GLU A 53 3.59 13.09 1.28
C GLU A 53 2.28 13.85 1.09
N ASN A 54 1.54 13.54 0.01
CA ASN A 54 0.22 14.09 -0.23
C ASN A 54 -0.81 13.49 0.74
N PRO A 55 -1.45 14.28 1.62
CA PRO A 55 -2.52 13.79 2.50
C PRO A 55 -3.70 13.15 1.76
N ASP A 56 -4.01 13.59 0.54
CA ASP A 56 -5.16 13.08 -0.22
C ASP A 56 -4.94 11.64 -0.73
N GLU A 57 -3.68 11.21 -0.80
CA GLU A 57 -3.30 9.84 -1.17
C GLU A 57 -3.27 8.90 0.04
N ARG A 58 -3.27 9.45 1.27
CA ARG A 58 -3.13 8.63 2.48
C ARG A 58 -4.48 8.12 2.99
N ASN A 59 -4.51 6.84 3.33
CA ASN A 59 -5.61 6.20 4.04
C ASN A 59 -5.06 5.03 4.87
N GLY A 60 -4.82 5.26 6.17
CA GLY A 60 -4.25 4.23 7.05
C GLY A 60 -5.12 2.98 7.23
N HIS A 61 -6.46 3.11 7.13
CA HIS A 61 -7.36 1.96 7.27
C HIS A 61 -7.24 1.04 6.06
N GLU A 62 -7.33 1.60 4.86
CA GLU A 62 -7.16 0.82 3.63
C GLU A 62 -5.73 0.28 3.50
N ALA A 63 -4.72 1.06 3.88
CA ALA A 63 -3.34 0.58 3.93
C ALA A 63 -3.22 -0.68 4.78
N LEU A 64 -3.88 -0.73 5.95
CA LEU A 64 -3.85 -1.89 6.83
C LEU A 64 -4.56 -3.10 6.21
N GLU A 65 -5.70 -2.90 5.54
CA GLU A 65 -6.42 -3.97 4.84
C GLU A 65 -5.58 -4.61 3.73
N TYR A 66 -4.96 -3.79 2.87
CA TYR A 66 -4.09 -4.29 1.80
C TYR A 66 -2.80 -4.89 2.35
N ALA A 67 -2.24 -4.36 3.44
CA ALA A 67 -1.07 -4.92 4.11
C ALA A 67 -1.37 -6.29 4.71
N GLN A 68 -2.58 -6.50 5.25
CA GLN A 68 -3.01 -7.79 5.77
C GLN A 68 -3.19 -8.82 4.65
N LYS A 69 -3.80 -8.43 3.51
CA LYS A 69 -3.86 -9.29 2.31
C LYS A 69 -2.48 -9.69 1.83
N LEU A 70 -1.53 -8.75 1.82
CA LEU A 70 -0.15 -9.03 1.46
C LEU A 70 0.49 -10.02 2.45
N LEU A 71 0.23 -9.88 3.75
CA LEU A 71 0.71 -10.81 4.77
C LEU A 71 0.15 -12.22 4.59
N ASP A 72 -1.11 -12.34 4.18
CA ASP A 72 -1.72 -13.64 3.92
C ASP A 72 -1.07 -14.35 2.73
N ILE A 73 -0.55 -13.60 1.76
CA ILE A 73 0.16 -14.12 0.58
C ILE A 73 1.63 -14.43 0.89
N THR A 74 2.35 -13.49 1.52
CA THR A 74 3.80 -13.61 1.74
C THR A 74 4.15 -14.38 3.01
N GLY A 75 3.21 -14.49 3.94
CA GLY A 75 3.45 -14.92 5.30
C GLY A 75 4.29 -13.92 6.11
N GLN A 76 4.60 -14.29 7.35
CA GLN A 76 5.39 -13.47 8.27
C GLN A 76 6.91 -13.54 8.02
N SER A 77 7.37 -14.28 7.00
CA SER A 77 8.78 -14.38 6.62
C SER A 77 9.26 -13.22 5.75
N ASP A 78 8.35 -12.41 5.21
CA ASP A 78 8.70 -11.21 4.43
C ASP A 78 8.82 -9.98 5.35
N ALA A 79 10.07 -9.56 5.60
CA ALA A 79 10.35 -8.40 6.44
C ALA A 79 9.70 -7.12 5.92
N LEU A 80 9.60 -6.95 4.59
CA LEU A 80 9.03 -5.75 3.99
C LEU A 80 7.53 -5.65 4.29
N THR A 81 6.79 -6.75 4.16
CA THR A 81 5.36 -6.79 4.49
C THR A 81 5.10 -6.43 5.96
N LEU A 82 5.94 -6.90 6.89
CA LEU A 82 5.85 -6.52 8.30
C LEU A 82 6.08 -5.01 8.53
N VAL A 83 6.95 -4.40 7.74
CA VAL A 83 7.19 -2.95 7.77
C VAL A 83 6.00 -2.17 7.23
N LEU A 84 5.38 -2.65 6.15
CA LEU A 84 4.19 -2.02 5.57
C LEU A 84 3.03 -1.99 6.56
N ILE A 85 2.80 -3.08 7.30
CA ILE A 85 1.83 -3.12 8.39
C ILE A 85 2.18 -2.09 9.47
N SER A 86 3.45 -1.98 9.85
CA SER A 86 3.87 -0.96 10.83
C SER A 86 3.61 0.47 10.37
N ALA A 87 3.83 0.75 9.08
CA ALA A 87 3.56 2.06 8.51
C ALA A 87 2.06 2.40 8.50
N ALA A 88 1.21 1.42 8.16
CA ALA A 88 -0.24 1.57 8.22
C ALA A 88 -0.74 1.89 9.64
N TYR A 89 -0.25 1.16 10.66
CA TYR A 89 -0.57 1.48 12.07
C TYR A 89 -0.06 2.87 12.47
N ALA A 90 1.12 3.28 12.01
CA ALA A 90 1.66 4.59 12.32
C ALA A 90 0.82 5.72 11.70
N GLU A 91 0.28 5.53 10.48
CA GLU A 91 -0.65 6.49 9.87
C GLU A 91 -1.96 6.63 10.66
N LEU A 92 -2.42 5.54 11.27
CA LEU A 92 -3.55 5.51 12.19
C LEU A 92 -3.22 6.04 13.60
N GLN A 93 -1.99 6.54 13.82
CA GLN A 93 -1.49 6.98 15.13
C GLN A 93 -1.45 5.87 16.21
N HIS A 94 -1.52 4.61 15.79
CA HIS A 94 -1.38 3.42 16.65
C HIS A 94 0.11 3.07 16.78
N PHE A 95 0.88 3.98 17.38
CA PHE A 95 2.33 3.87 17.48
C PHE A 95 2.87 2.66 18.28
N PRO A 96 2.19 2.18 19.35
CA PRO A 96 2.60 0.96 20.03
C PRO A 96 2.59 -0.26 19.09
N GLU A 97 1.51 -0.44 18.35
CA GLU A 97 1.33 -1.52 17.36
C GLU A 97 2.32 -1.36 16.21
N ALA A 98 2.49 -0.14 15.69
CA ALA A 98 3.49 0.16 14.68
C ALA A 98 4.90 -0.27 15.12
N THR A 99 5.28 0.08 16.35
CA THR A 99 6.58 -0.28 16.92
C THR A 99 6.76 -1.80 17.02
N ASP A 100 5.73 -2.53 17.43
CA ASP A 100 5.80 -3.99 17.60
C ASP A 100 5.87 -4.72 16.25
N TRP A 101 5.12 -4.28 15.24
CA TRP A 101 5.25 -4.80 13.88
C TRP A 101 6.62 -4.50 13.28
N ALA A 102 7.14 -3.29 13.47
CA ALA A 102 8.48 -2.93 13.00
C ALA A 102 9.58 -3.77 13.67
N LYS A 103 9.45 -4.10 14.97
CA LYS A 103 10.38 -5.03 15.65
C LYS A 103 10.33 -6.44 15.05
N LYS A 104 9.14 -6.95 14.71
CA LYS A 104 9.00 -8.24 14.00
C LYS A 104 9.72 -8.18 12.64
N GLY A 105 9.49 -7.10 11.88
CA GLY A 105 10.19 -6.83 10.62
C GLY A 105 11.70 -6.81 10.78
N LEU A 106 12.23 -6.13 11.81
CA LEU A 106 13.66 -6.06 12.10
C LEU A 106 14.25 -7.44 12.40
N LYS A 107 13.56 -8.26 13.21
CA LYS A 107 13.97 -9.63 13.49
C LYS A 107 14.06 -10.44 12.20
N MET A 108 13.04 -10.34 11.35
CA MET A 108 12.98 -11.07 10.08
C MET A 108 14.05 -10.61 9.09
N ALA A 109 14.25 -9.30 8.93
CA ALA A 109 15.31 -8.74 8.08
C ALA A 109 16.70 -9.23 8.50
N ARG A 110 16.97 -9.30 9.82
CA ARG A 110 18.22 -9.86 10.36
C ARG A 110 18.37 -11.34 10.05
N SER A 111 17.32 -12.14 10.27
CA SER A 111 17.31 -13.57 9.93
C SER A 111 17.56 -13.82 8.44
N ASN A 112 16.99 -12.98 7.57
CA ASN A 112 17.16 -13.04 6.13
C ASN A 112 18.44 -12.34 5.62
N LYS A 113 19.32 -11.87 6.52
CA LYS A 113 20.59 -11.17 6.21
C LYS A 113 20.41 -9.89 5.37
N GLN A 114 19.23 -9.26 5.45
CA GLN A 114 18.88 -8.01 4.76
C GLN A 114 19.37 -6.80 5.58
N LYS A 115 20.70 -6.56 5.55
CA LYS A 115 21.35 -5.55 6.41
C LYS A 115 20.80 -4.14 6.21
N ASP A 116 20.65 -3.70 4.97
CA ASP A 116 20.19 -2.33 4.66
C ASP A 116 18.75 -2.11 5.13
N LEU A 117 17.88 -3.10 4.89
CA LEU A 117 16.51 -3.05 5.40
C LEU A 117 16.48 -3.03 6.93
N ALA A 118 17.29 -3.86 7.61
CA ALA A 118 17.38 -3.85 9.06
C ALA A 118 17.79 -2.47 9.62
N ILE A 119 18.70 -1.76 8.95
CA ILE A 119 19.09 -0.38 9.32
C ILE A 119 17.91 0.57 9.16
N ARG A 120 17.19 0.52 8.03
CA ARG A 120 16.00 1.34 7.77
C ARG A 120 14.91 1.10 8.82
N ILE A 121 14.58 -0.17 9.10
CA ILE A 121 13.57 -0.54 10.10
C ILE A 121 13.93 -0.01 11.48
N GLN A 122 15.21 -0.04 11.86
CA GLN A 122 15.65 0.51 13.14
C GLN A 122 15.39 2.01 13.24
N ARG A 123 15.50 2.75 12.14
CA ARG A 123 15.13 4.19 12.08
C ARG A 123 13.62 4.35 12.22
N TYR A 124 12.81 3.55 11.53
CA TYR A 124 11.34 3.61 11.64
C TYR A 124 10.86 3.34 13.08
N ILE A 125 11.43 2.36 13.77
CA ILE A 125 11.16 2.10 15.19
C ILE A 125 11.41 3.36 16.05
N ASN A 126 12.48 4.11 15.77
CA ASN A 126 12.79 5.31 16.53
C ASN A 126 11.82 6.47 16.21
N LEU A 127 11.30 6.55 14.99
CA LEU A 127 10.24 7.50 14.62
C LEU A 127 8.94 7.16 15.37
N PHE A 128 8.51 5.90 15.33
CA PHE A 128 7.27 5.46 15.98
C PHE A 128 7.30 5.65 17.50
N LYS A 129 8.45 5.40 18.15
CA LYS A 129 8.64 5.70 19.59
C LYS A 129 8.46 7.18 19.94
N ARG A 130 8.61 8.08 18.97
CA ARG A 130 8.41 9.52 19.11
C ARG A 130 7.04 9.97 18.62
N ASN A 131 6.14 9.03 18.31
CA ASN A 131 4.83 9.27 17.72
C ASN A 131 4.92 10.03 16.37
N ILE A 132 5.95 9.73 15.58
CA ILE A 132 6.15 10.31 14.25
C ILE A 132 5.82 9.24 13.21
N PRO A 133 4.80 9.45 12.36
CA PRO A 133 4.46 8.51 11.30
C PRO A 133 5.49 8.59 10.16
N LEU A 134 5.51 7.58 9.30
CA LEU A 134 6.44 7.55 8.18
C LEU A 134 5.89 8.36 7.00
N ARG A 135 6.76 9.11 6.31
CA ARG A 135 6.41 9.93 5.15
C ARG A 135 7.44 9.73 4.05
N GLY A 136 7.01 9.35 2.85
CA GLY A 136 7.85 9.15 1.66
C GLY A 136 8.93 8.05 1.77
N GLU A 137 9.07 7.40 2.92
CA GLU A 137 10.27 6.62 3.26
C GLU A 137 10.05 5.10 3.36
N ALA A 138 8.85 4.57 3.13
CA ALA A 138 8.71 3.12 3.06
C ALA A 138 9.03 2.65 1.62
N ALA A 139 10.21 2.07 1.44
CA ALA A 139 10.66 1.17 0.35
C ALA A 139 12.19 1.23 0.32
#